data_AF-A0A6J6IXP9-F1
#
_entry.id   AF-A0A6J6IXP9-F1
#
_cell.length_a   1.000
_cell.length_b   1.000
_cell.length_c   1.000
_cell.angle_alpha   90.00
_cell.angle_beta   90.00
_cell.angle_gamma   90.00
#
_symmetry.space_group_name_H-M   'P 1'
#
loop_
_entity.id
_entity.type
_entity.pdbx_description
1 polymer ?
#
loop_
_entity_poly.entity_id
_entity_poly.type
_entity_poly.pdbx_seq_one_letter_code
_entity_poly.pdbx_strand_id
1 'polypeptide(L)'
;MALAALCADDEWGKSWADILQYRFTSDGALNGHAVGNLLLAALWDRDVDPVIGLDRVAALLKVVGRVLPMAAVPLDIEAIFENTGVLQKVRGQVQVATAQGKLKSLQLVPENPTALPVALTAIEQADWITVGPGSWFSSVLPHFLVTQQREALVRSSAKKIIILNLDSHSGAQADEFAGNTPVEHLEMLHTYAPDMKIDYVLIDQAELDDGQRLQRLVESFGGALHVADLRKSPGSLNHDVKKLISVLSHIMDKSLVG
;
A
#
# COMPACT_ATOMS: atom_id res chain seq x y z
N MET A 1 -6.50 1.72 10.21
CA MET A 1 -7.26 2.43 9.13
C MET A 1 -6.52 3.71 8.79
N ALA A 2 -6.45 4.12 7.51
CA ALA A 2 -5.67 5.29 7.07
C ALA A 2 -6.05 6.60 7.80
N LEU A 3 -7.36 6.88 7.98
CA LEU A 3 -7.82 8.07 8.71
C LEU A 3 -7.26 8.15 10.14
N ALA A 4 -7.19 7.03 10.86
CA ALA A 4 -6.65 7.01 12.21
C ALA A 4 -5.14 7.32 12.25
N ALA A 5 -4.40 6.98 11.19
CA ALA A 5 -2.97 7.28 11.08
C ALA A 5 -2.69 8.76 10.74
N LEU A 6 -3.69 9.50 10.25
CA LEU A 6 -3.60 10.93 9.96
C LEU A 6 -4.08 11.82 11.12
N CYS A 7 -4.54 11.22 12.22
CA CYS A 7 -4.84 11.95 13.45
C CYS A 7 -3.56 12.60 14.00
N ALA A 8 -3.71 13.77 14.63
CA ALA A 8 -2.60 14.45 15.29
C ALA A 8 -2.05 13.62 16.47
N ASP A 9 -0.79 13.83 16.81
CA ASP A 9 -0.12 13.16 17.94
C ASP A 9 -0.48 13.77 19.32
N ASP A 10 -1.51 14.62 19.38
CA ASP A 10 -2.06 15.18 20.61
C ASP A 10 -3.08 14.24 21.26
N GLU A 11 -3.57 14.59 22.45
CA GLU A 11 -4.54 13.78 23.21
C GLU A 11 -5.84 13.55 22.43
N TRP A 12 -6.31 14.57 21.70
CA TRP A 12 -7.54 14.49 20.91
C TRP A 12 -7.39 13.49 19.76
N GLY A 13 -6.33 13.64 18.96
CA GLY A 13 -6.07 12.78 17.81
C GLY A 13 -5.82 11.33 18.22
N LYS A 14 -5.02 11.10 19.27
CA LYS A 14 -4.78 9.76 19.83
C LYS A 14 -6.08 9.10 20.31
N SER A 15 -6.86 9.81 21.12
CA SER A 15 -8.12 9.28 21.67
C SER A 15 -9.10 8.88 20.56
N TRP A 16 -9.28 9.73 19.55
CA TRP A 16 -10.18 9.41 18.44
C TRP A 16 -9.65 8.32 17.51
N ALA A 17 -8.33 8.26 17.28
CA ALA A 17 -7.71 7.17 16.53
C ALA A 17 -7.94 5.82 17.22
N ASP A 18 -7.83 5.78 18.55
CA ASP A 18 -8.12 4.59 19.36
C ASP A 18 -9.59 4.21 19.28
N ILE A 19 -10.52 5.17 19.42
CA ILE A 19 -11.97 4.93 19.31
C ILE A 19 -12.34 4.37 17.94
N LEU A 20 -11.82 4.93 16.85
CA LEU A 20 -12.15 4.45 15.50
C LEU A 20 -11.63 3.03 15.23
N GLN A 21 -10.52 2.67 15.87
CA GLN A 21 -9.93 1.34 15.75
C GLN A 21 -10.48 0.35 16.79
N TYR A 22 -11.23 0.83 17.78
CA TYR A 22 -11.88 0.01 18.79
C TYR A 22 -12.80 -1.01 18.11
N ARG A 23 -12.65 -2.27 18.51
CA ARG A 23 -13.54 -3.36 18.13
C ARG A 23 -14.39 -3.72 19.34
N PHE A 24 -15.69 -3.84 19.13
CA PHE A 24 -16.59 -4.27 20.19
C PHE A 24 -16.21 -5.66 20.70
N THR A 25 -16.21 -5.81 22.02
CA THR A 25 -16.13 -7.11 22.70
C THR A 25 -17.48 -7.36 23.34
N SER A 26 -18.26 -8.29 22.79
CA SER A 26 -19.61 -8.59 23.27
C SER A 26 -20.05 -9.98 22.84
N ASP A 27 -21.11 -10.52 23.44
CA ASP A 27 -21.73 -11.78 22.98
C ASP A 27 -22.78 -11.56 21.86
N GLY A 28 -22.92 -10.32 21.35
CA GLY A 28 -23.93 -9.92 20.38
C GLY A 28 -23.42 -9.79 18.95
N ALA A 29 -24.32 -9.40 18.03
CA ALA A 29 -24.04 -9.27 16.60
C ALA A 29 -22.95 -8.25 16.23
N LEU A 30 -22.66 -7.28 17.12
CA LEU A 30 -21.62 -6.29 16.90
C LEU A 30 -20.21 -6.77 17.29
N ASN A 31 -20.07 -7.97 17.87
CA ASN A 31 -18.78 -8.47 18.32
C ASN A 31 -17.73 -8.46 17.20
N GLY A 32 -16.56 -7.90 17.48
CA GLY A 32 -15.45 -7.81 16.53
C GLY A 32 -15.58 -6.70 15.47
N HIS A 33 -16.74 -6.05 15.32
CA HIS A 33 -16.88 -4.92 14.41
C HIS A 33 -16.09 -3.71 14.93
N ALA A 34 -15.36 -3.06 14.02
CA ALA A 34 -14.65 -1.82 14.34
C ALA A 34 -15.62 -0.63 14.27
N VAL A 35 -15.55 0.28 15.25
CA VAL A 35 -16.41 1.48 15.32
C VAL A 35 -16.30 2.31 14.05
N GLY A 36 -15.07 2.56 13.58
CA GLY A 36 -14.86 3.35 12.37
C GLY A 36 -15.48 2.73 11.11
N ASN A 37 -15.49 1.41 11.00
CA ASN A 37 -16.12 0.73 9.87
C ASN A 37 -17.64 0.87 9.89
N LEU A 38 -18.26 0.81 11.09
CA LEU A 38 -19.70 1.02 11.23
C LEU A 38 -20.08 2.47 10.91
N LEU A 39 -19.25 3.44 11.31
CA LEU A 39 -19.46 4.85 10.96
C LEU A 39 -19.42 5.07 9.44
N LEU A 40 -18.42 4.52 8.76
CA LEU A 40 -18.30 4.61 7.30
C LEU A 40 -19.45 3.89 6.60
N ALA A 41 -19.79 2.68 7.05
CA ALA A 41 -20.93 1.93 6.53
C ALA A 41 -22.24 2.72 6.65
N ALA A 42 -22.49 3.38 7.79
CA ALA A 42 -23.67 4.20 7.99
C ALA A 42 -23.72 5.46 7.11
N LEU A 43 -22.56 6.01 6.73
CA LEU A 43 -22.52 7.12 5.77
C LEU A 43 -22.87 6.63 4.36
N TRP A 44 -22.30 5.51 3.93
CA TRP A 44 -22.54 4.95 2.60
C TRP A 44 -23.94 4.33 2.43
N ASP A 45 -24.49 3.74 3.48
CA ASP A 45 -25.88 3.23 3.50
C ASP A 45 -26.92 4.36 3.29
N ARG A 46 -26.54 5.61 3.62
CA ARG A 46 -27.35 6.81 3.39
C ARG A 46 -27.05 7.49 2.05
N ASP A 47 -26.46 6.76 1.11
CA ASP A 47 -26.09 7.22 -0.23
C ASP A 47 -25.18 8.48 -0.22
N VAL A 48 -24.37 8.66 0.85
CA VAL A 48 -23.37 9.73 0.87
C VAL A 48 -22.22 9.33 -0.05
N ASP A 49 -21.82 10.23 -0.95
CA ASP A 49 -20.64 10.04 -1.80
C ASP A 49 -19.42 9.62 -0.97
N PRO A 50 -18.63 8.61 -1.41
CA PRO A 50 -17.57 8.08 -0.57
C PRO A 50 -16.48 9.05 -0.18
N VAL A 51 -16.15 9.99 -1.05
CA VAL A 51 -15.16 11.03 -0.77
C VAL A 51 -15.71 12.00 0.27
N ILE A 52 -16.97 12.43 0.10
CA ILE A 52 -17.64 13.31 1.08
C ILE A 52 -17.74 12.62 2.45
N GLY A 53 -18.06 11.32 2.48
CA GLY A 53 -18.12 10.53 3.71
C GLY A 53 -16.77 10.50 4.43
N LEU A 54 -15.69 10.20 3.71
CA LEU A 54 -14.33 10.21 4.25
C LEU A 54 -13.91 11.61 4.72
N ASP A 55 -14.21 12.66 3.97
CA ASP A 55 -13.91 14.05 4.34
C ASP A 55 -14.66 14.48 5.61
N ARG A 56 -15.89 14.01 5.83
CA ARG A 56 -16.64 14.25 7.07
C ARG A 56 -16.01 13.57 8.28
N VAL A 57 -15.60 12.30 8.13
CA VAL A 57 -14.91 11.59 9.21
C VAL A 57 -13.55 12.25 9.48
N ALA A 58 -12.80 12.59 8.43
CA ALA A 58 -11.55 13.35 8.53
C ALA A 58 -11.72 14.66 9.33
N ALA A 59 -12.78 15.44 9.04
CA ALA A 59 -13.08 16.67 9.77
C ALA A 59 -13.44 16.42 11.24
N LEU A 60 -14.22 15.38 11.54
CA LEU A 60 -14.56 14.98 12.91
C LEU A 60 -13.29 14.69 13.75
N LEU A 61 -12.33 14.01 13.12
CA LEU A 61 -11.05 13.62 13.73
C LEU A 61 -10.01 14.74 13.75
N LYS A 62 -10.23 15.82 12.99
CA LYS A 62 -9.24 16.88 12.72
C LYS A 62 -7.93 16.33 12.15
N VAL A 63 -8.03 15.37 11.23
CA VAL A 63 -6.83 14.79 10.59
C VAL A 63 -6.06 15.83 9.78
N VAL A 64 -4.76 15.63 9.65
CA VAL A 64 -3.91 16.38 8.72
C VAL A 64 -3.70 15.53 7.48
N GLY A 65 -4.25 15.98 6.34
CA GLY A 65 -4.22 15.26 5.07
C GLY A 65 -5.60 14.72 4.67
N ARG A 66 -5.62 13.85 3.66
CA ARG A 66 -6.86 13.34 3.06
C ARG A 66 -6.73 11.88 2.68
N VAL A 67 -7.81 11.11 2.85
CA VAL A 67 -7.90 9.72 2.38
C VAL A 67 -8.84 9.68 1.19
N LEU A 68 -8.35 9.14 0.08
CA LEU A 68 -9.13 9.01 -1.16
C LEU A 68 -9.26 7.54 -1.53
N PRO A 69 -10.46 7.06 -1.91
CA PRO A 69 -10.60 5.75 -2.51
C PRO A 69 -9.87 5.70 -3.85
N MET A 70 -9.39 4.51 -4.21
CA MET A 70 -8.67 4.32 -5.47
C MET A 70 -9.62 4.27 -6.69
N ALA A 71 -10.88 3.87 -6.47
CA ALA A 71 -11.90 3.75 -7.51
C ALA A 71 -13.25 4.28 -7.03
N ALA A 72 -14.12 4.64 -7.98
CA ALA A 72 -15.47 5.13 -7.73
C ALA A 72 -16.49 4.02 -7.44
N VAL A 73 -16.10 2.75 -7.60
CA VAL A 73 -16.94 1.58 -7.39
C VAL A 73 -16.29 0.60 -6.42
N PRO A 74 -17.07 -0.21 -5.67
CA PRO A 74 -16.52 -1.31 -4.89
C PRO A 74 -15.74 -2.28 -5.77
N LEU A 75 -14.60 -2.74 -5.27
CA LEU A 75 -13.70 -3.64 -5.97
C LEU A 75 -13.51 -4.93 -5.19
N ASP A 76 -13.40 -6.01 -5.94
CA ASP A 76 -12.88 -7.29 -5.51
C ASP A 76 -11.59 -7.59 -6.29
N ILE A 77 -10.81 -8.55 -5.83
CA ILE A 77 -9.54 -8.93 -6.42
C ILE A 77 -9.52 -10.42 -6.70
N GLU A 78 -9.00 -10.78 -7.87
CA GLU A 78 -8.95 -12.14 -8.35
C GLU A 78 -7.56 -12.47 -8.86
N ALA A 79 -7.08 -13.67 -8.56
CA ALA A 79 -5.76 -14.12 -8.97
C ALA A 79 -5.77 -15.58 -9.42
N ILE A 80 -4.81 -15.92 -10.28
CA ILE A 80 -4.48 -17.30 -10.63
C ILE A 80 -3.08 -17.59 -10.10
N PHE A 81 -2.96 -18.64 -9.30
CA PHE A 81 -1.70 -19.15 -8.79
C PHE A 81 -1.40 -20.52 -9.38
N GLU A 82 -0.12 -20.84 -9.56
CA GLU A 82 0.34 -22.17 -9.95
C GLU A 82 1.12 -22.81 -8.81
N ASN A 83 0.68 -23.99 -8.38
CA ASN A 83 1.43 -24.82 -7.44
C ASN A 83 1.62 -26.22 -8.02
N THR A 84 2.88 -26.66 -8.16
CA THR A 84 3.22 -27.98 -8.71
C THR A 84 2.53 -28.32 -10.05
N GLY A 85 2.38 -27.33 -10.93
CA GLY A 85 1.71 -27.47 -12.24
C GLY A 85 0.17 -27.43 -12.20
N VAL A 86 -0.45 -27.23 -11.04
CA VAL A 86 -1.90 -27.05 -10.88
C VAL A 86 -2.22 -25.56 -10.79
N LEU A 87 -3.12 -25.08 -11.64
CA LEU A 87 -3.64 -23.71 -11.58
C LEU A 87 -4.82 -23.63 -10.61
N GLN A 88 -4.74 -22.68 -9.68
CA GLN A 88 -5.79 -22.36 -8.73
C GLN A 88 -6.25 -20.92 -8.93
N LYS A 89 -7.56 -20.75 -9.13
CA LYS A 89 -8.20 -19.43 -9.18
C LYS A 89 -8.72 -19.07 -7.80
N VAL A 90 -8.38 -17.88 -7.30
CA VAL A 90 -8.82 -17.36 -5.99
C VAL A 90 -9.41 -15.97 -6.15
N ARG A 91 -10.38 -15.64 -5.30
CA ARG A 91 -11.09 -14.35 -5.30
C ARG A 91 -11.31 -13.86 -3.87
N GLY A 92 -11.17 -12.56 -3.66
CA GLY A 92 -11.22 -11.91 -2.35
C GLY A 92 -9.83 -11.50 -1.87
N GLN A 93 -9.76 -10.33 -1.23
CA GLN A 93 -8.48 -9.73 -0.79
C GLN A 93 -7.71 -10.63 0.16
N VAL A 94 -8.39 -11.24 1.13
CA VAL A 94 -7.76 -12.15 2.11
C VAL A 94 -7.28 -13.42 1.40
N GLN A 95 -8.13 -14.00 0.56
CA GLN A 95 -7.83 -15.24 -0.17
C GLN A 95 -6.64 -15.07 -1.13
N VAL A 96 -6.56 -13.94 -1.83
CA VAL A 96 -5.42 -13.60 -2.69
C VAL A 96 -4.15 -13.39 -1.86
N ALA A 97 -4.25 -12.73 -0.70
CA ALA A 97 -3.10 -12.46 0.16
C ALA A 97 -2.51 -13.75 0.79
N THR A 98 -3.34 -14.76 1.07
CA THR A 98 -2.93 -16.01 1.73
C THR A 98 -2.81 -17.20 0.77
N ALA A 99 -2.91 -16.97 -0.54
CA ALA A 99 -2.92 -18.04 -1.54
C ALA A 99 -1.52 -18.64 -1.76
N GLN A 100 -1.51 -19.91 -2.18
CA GLN A 100 -0.30 -20.70 -2.39
C GLN A 100 0.08 -20.81 -3.85
N GLY A 101 1.39 -20.90 -4.09
CA GLY A 101 1.97 -21.06 -5.42
C GLY A 101 2.37 -19.75 -6.07
N LYS A 102 2.97 -19.85 -7.25
CA LYS A 102 3.48 -18.70 -8.01
C LYS A 102 2.33 -17.95 -8.67
N LEU A 103 2.25 -16.64 -8.45
CA LEU A 103 1.27 -15.80 -9.14
C LEU A 103 1.47 -15.87 -10.67
N LYS A 104 0.38 -16.11 -11.40
CA LYS A 104 0.33 -16.12 -12.87
C LYS A 104 -0.40 -14.91 -13.43
N SER A 105 -1.47 -14.48 -12.76
CA SER A 105 -2.24 -13.30 -13.16
C SER A 105 -2.97 -12.74 -11.96
N LEU A 106 -3.12 -11.41 -11.93
CA LEU A 106 -3.86 -10.65 -10.93
C LEU A 106 -4.75 -9.63 -11.64
N GLN A 107 -6.00 -9.52 -11.23
CA GLN A 107 -6.97 -8.60 -11.82
C GLN A 107 -7.97 -8.08 -10.79
N LEU A 108 -8.56 -6.93 -11.10
CA LEU A 108 -9.66 -6.34 -10.34
C LEU A 108 -11.00 -6.78 -10.90
N VAL A 109 -12.01 -6.86 -10.04
CA VAL A 109 -13.39 -7.13 -10.42
C VAL A 109 -14.29 -6.04 -9.81
N PRO A 110 -15.02 -5.24 -10.62
CA PRO A 110 -15.02 -5.24 -12.09
C PRO A 110 -13.66 -4.82 -12.68
N GLU A 111 -13.39 -5.28 -13.89
CA GLU A 111 -12.20 -4.87 -14.66
C GLU A 111 -12.30 -3.38 -15.05
N ASN A 112 -11.13 -2.73 -15.18
CA ASN A 112 -11.01 -1.33 -15.58
C ASN A 112 -11.95 -0.37 -14.83
N PRO A 113 -11.95 -0.39 -13.48
CA PRO A 113 -12.82 0.49 -12.74
C PRO A 113 -12.44 1.95 -12.96
N THR A 114 -13.42 2.84 -12.91
CA THR A 114 -13.18 4.28 -13.02
C THR A 114 -12.49 4.79 -11.76
N ALA A 115 -11.34 5.43 -11.93
CA ALA A 115 -10.65 6.13 -10.85
C ALA A 115 -11.40 7.40 -10.46
N LEU A 116 -11.24 7.84 -9.21
CA LEU A 116 -11.82 9.10 -8.76
C LEU A 116 -11.02 10.28 -9.33
N PRO A 117 -11.65 11.28 -9.98
CA PRO A 117 -10.94 12.45 -10.53
C PRO A 117 -10.09 13.18 -9.49
N VAL A 118 -10.56 13.25 -8.24
CA VAL A 118 -9.81 13.89 -7.14
C VAL A 118 -8.54 13.13 -6.78
N ALA A 119 -8.52 11.81 -6.94
CA ALA A 119 -7.32 10.98 -6.72
C ALA A 119 -6.31 11.16 -7.85
N LEU A 120 -6.78 11.23 -9.11
CA LEU A 120 -5.93 11.53 -10.26
C LEU A 120 -5.30 12.92 -10.16
N THR A 121 -6.08 13.92 -9.73
CA THR A 121 -5.59 15.29 -9.48
C THR A 121 -4.52 15.30 -8.40
N ALA A 122 -4.71 14.52 -7.32
CA ALA A 122 -3.71 14.41 -6.25
C ALA A 122 -2.40 13.79 -6.74
N ILE A 123 -2.46 12.79 -7.62
CA ILE A 123 -1.27 12.18 -8.26
C ILE A 123 -0.55 13.18 -9.17
N GLU A 124 -1.30 13.96 -9.94
CA GLU A 124 -0.77 14.97 -10.86
C GLU A 124 -0.08 16.13 -10.12
N GLN A 125 -0.66 16.57 -9.00
CA GLN A 125 -0.16 17.70 -8.21
C GLN A 125 0.91 17.32 -7.17
N ALA A 126 1.19 16.02 -7.00
CA ALA A 126 2.17 15.57 -6.02
C ALA A 126 3.59 15.99 -6.42
N ASP A 127 4.36 16.47 -5.45
CA ASP A 127 5.82 16.58 -5.57
C ASP A 127 6.50 15.21 -5.37
N TRP A 128 5.91 14.40 -4.48
CA TRP A 128 6.39 13.08 -4.08
C TRP A 128 5.26 12.06 -4.02
N ILE A 129 5.55 10.84 -4.49
CA ILE A 129 4.66 9.70 -4.42
C ILE A 129 5.41 8.55 -3.73
N THR A 130 4.88 8.10 -2.59
CA THR A 130 5.40 6.92 -1.89
C THR A 130 4.51 5.72 -2.17
N VAL A 131 5.12 4.59 -2.54
CA VAL A 131 4.45 3.32 -2.80
C VAL A 131 4.90 2.30 -1.77
N GLY A 132 3.93 1.68 -1.09
CA GLY A 132 4.19 0.79 0.03
C GLY A 132 4.65 1.54 1.30
N PRO A 133 5.08 0.81 2.33
CA PRO A 133 5.12 -0.65 2.39
C PRO A 133 3.72 -1.26 2.49
N GLY A 134 3.59 -2.57 2.26
CA GLY A 134 2.33 -3.29 2.36
C GLY A 134 2.31 -4.59 1.55
N SER A 135 1.25 -5.39 1.72
CA SER A 135 1.09 -6.62 0.93
C SER A 135 1.03 -6.30 -0.56
N TRP A 136 1.92 -6.88 -1.35
CA TRP A 136 2.08 -6.49 -2.75
C TRP A 136 0.87 -6.86 -3.60
N PHE A 137 0.31 -8.05 -3.47
CA PHE A 137 -0.87 -8.45 -4.27
C PHE A 137 -2.15 -7.76 -3.85
N SER A 138 -2.34 -7.59 -2.54
CA SER A 138 -3.63 -7.22 -1.98
C SER A 138 -3.75 -5.74 -1.66
N SER A 139 -2.62 -5.00 -1.62
CA SER A 139 -2.57 -3.59 -1.23
C SER A 139 -1.79 -2.70 -2.20
N VAL A 140 -0.63 -3.14 -2.72
CA VAL A 140 0.22 -2.29 -3.58
C VAL A 140 -0.17 -2.40 -5.07
N LEU A 141 -0.05 -3.59 -5.66
CA LEU A 141 -0.35 -3.85 -7.08
C LEU A 141 -1.77 -3.42 -7.50
N PRO A 142 -2.83 -3.54 -6.67
CA PRO A 142 -4.17 -3.12 -7.04
C PRO A 142 -4.26 -1.67 -7.55
N HIS A 143 -3.45 -0.75 -7.01
CA HIS A 143 -3.43 0.65 -7.49
C HIS A 143 -2.92 0.77 -8.93
N PHE A 144 -2.04 -0.13 -9.37
CA PHE A 144 -1.51 -0.16 -10.74
C PHE A 144 -2.41 -0.94 -11.71
N LEU A 145 -3.36 -1.74 -11.20
CA LEU A 145 -4.37 -2.42 -12.01
C LEU A 145 -5.54 -1.50 -12.41
N VAL A 146 -5.68 -0.35 -11.75
CA VAL A 146 -6.58 0.71 -12.20
C VAL A 146 -5.88 1.53 -13.29
N THR A 147 -6.21 1.26 -14.55
CA THR A 147 -5.54 1.83 -15.73
C THR A 147 -5.35 3.34 -15.66
N GLN A 148 -6.39 4.10 -15.28
CA GLN A 148 -6.32 5.56 -15.16
C GLN A 148 -5.33 6.03 -14.07
N GLN A 149 -5.25 5.33 -12.93
CA GLN A 149 -4.28 5.65 -11.89
C GLN A 149 -2.87 5.30 -12.33
N ARG A 150 -2.65 4.11 -12.91
CA ARG A 150 -1.34 3.71 -13.45
C ARG A 150 -0.82 4.74 -14.45
N GLU A 151 -1.66 5.16 -15.38
CA GLU A 151 -1.32 6.18 -16.35
C GLU A 151 -0.99 7.54 -15.73
N ALA A 152 -1.76 7.97 -14.72
CA ALA A 152 -1.47 9.19 -13.99
C ALA A 152 -0.13 9.11 -13.26
N LEU A 153 0.17 7.96 -12.64
CA LEU A 153 1.46 7.71 -11.99
C LEU A 153 2.62 7.76 -13.00
N VAL A 154 2.48 7.12 -14.16
CA VAL A 154 3.50 7.15 -15.23
C VAL A 154 3.76 8.57 -15.73
N ARG A 155 2.70 9.36 -15.94
CA ARG A 155 2.82 10.75 -16.45
C ARG A 155 3.25 11.77 -15.40
N SER A 156 3.04 11.48 -14.11
CA SER A 156 3.32 12.42 -13.02
C SER A 156 4.81 12.79 -12.99
N SER A 157 5.08 14.10 -12.83
CA SER A 157 6.43 14.62 -12.60
C SER A 157 6.94 14.40 -11.17
N ALA A 158 6.08 13.92 -10.26
CA ALA A 158 6.43 13.64 -8.88
C ALA A 158 7.60 12.66 -8.80
N LYS A 159 8.47 12.86 -7.82
CA LYS A 159 9.49 11.89 -7.44
C LYS A 159 8.83 10.68 -6.79
N LYS A 160 9.19 9.48 -7.24
CA LYS A 160 8.55 8.22 -6.81
C LYS A 160 9.50 7.41 -5.95
N ILE A 161 9.06 7.07 -4.74
CA ILE A 161 9.80 6.22 -3.80
C ILE A 161 8.99 4.93 -3.56
N ILE A 162 9.61 3.77 -3.79
CA ILE A 162 9.09 2.49 -3.29
C ILE A 162 9.72 2.20 -1.94
N ILE A 163 8.90 1.89 -0.93
CA ILE A 163 9.34 1.42 0.38
C ILE A 163 9.05 -0.07 0.44
N LEU A 164 10.10 -0.90 0.47
CA LEU A 164 9.99 -2.35 0.47
C LEU A 164 9.59 -2.89 1.85
N ASN A 165 9.03 -4.10 1.87
CA ASN A 165 8.66 -4.78 3.10
C ASN A 165 9.89 -5.33 3.86
N LEU A 166 9.64 -5.83 5.07
CA LEU A 166 10.63 -6.33 6.03
C LEU A 166 10.45 -7.84 6.30
N ASP A 167 9.91 -8.57 5.35
CA ASP A 167 9.37 -9.92 5.52
C ASP A 167 10.10 -11.00 4.69
N SER A 168 11.13 -10.64 3.91
CA SER A 168 11.83 -11.61 3.06
C SER A 168 12.56 -12.72 3.85
N HIS A 169 12.88 -12.45 5.14
CA HIS A 169 13.58 -13.38 6.03
C HIS A 169 12.72 -13.91 7.19
N SER A 170 11.42 -13.58 7.26
CA SER A 170 10.59 -14.19 8.30
C SER A 170 10.48 -15.68 8.00
N GLY A 171 11.16 -16.49 8.81
CA GLY A 171 11.03 -17.96 8.84
C GLY A 171 9.64 -18.43 9.29
N ALA A 172 8.59 -17.68 8.98
CA ALA A 172 7.25 -18.19 8.94
C ALA A 172 7.26 -19.36 7.98
N GLN A 173 7.01 -20.55 8.53
CA GLN A 173 6.39 -21.63 7.80
C GLN A 173 5.03 -21.12 7.31
N ALA A 174 5.06 -20.39 6.21
CA ALA A 174 3.98 -20.26 5.28
C ALA A 174 4.71 -20.60 3.96
N ASP A 175 4.44 -21.73 3.32
CA ASP A 175 3.20 -21.83 2.55
C ASP A 175 2.66 -20.41 2.28
N GLU A 176 3.41 -19.52 1.62
CA GLU A 176 2.97 -18.26 1.02
C GLU A 176 3.92 -18.03 -0.17
N PHE A 177 3.70 -18.76 -1.27
CA PHE A 177 4.61 -18.78 -2.43
C PHE A 177 4.41 -17.62 -3.42
N ALA A 178 4.08 -16.44 -2.93
CA ALA A 178 3.73 -15.32 -3.76
C ALA A 178 4.73 -14.17 -3.53
N GLY A 179 5.80 -14.12 -4.34
CA GLY A 179 6.74 -12.99 -4.44
C GLY A 179 7.19 -12.44 -3.09
N ASN A 180 8.11 -13.12 -2.42
CA ASN A 180 8.53 -12.78 -1.05
C ASN A 180 9.82 -11.97 -1.01
N THR A 181 10.49 -11.80 -2.14
CA THR A 181 11.76 -11.06 -2.19
C THR A 181 11.55 -9.64 -2.73
N PRO A 182 12.38 -8.68 -2.27
CA PRO A 182 12.46 -7.35 -2.88
C PRO A 182 12.56 -7.34 -4.41
N VAL A 183 13.29 -8.31 -4.98
CA VAL A 183 13.47 -8.45 -6.42
C VAL A 183 12.16 -8.86 -7.10
N GLU A 184 11.48 -9.88 -6.57
CA GLU A 184 10.20 -10.34 -7.13
C GLU A 184 9.14 -9.25 -7.08
N HIS A 185 9.07 -8.48 -5.98
CA HIS A 185 8.18 -7.33 -5.88
C HIS A 185 8.36 -6.34 -7.04
N LEU A 186 9.61 -5.98 -7.36
CA LEU A 186 9.92 -5.07 -8.46
C LEU A 186 9.71 -5.71 -9.84
N GLU A 187 10.00 -7.00 -10.02
CA GLU A 187 9.71 -7.73 -11.27
C GLU A 187 8.20 -7.76 -11.56
N MET A 188 7.39 -7.93 -10.52
CA MET A 188 5.93 -7.86 -10.63
C MET A 188 5.46 -6.46 -10.99
N LEU A 189 6.02 -5.42 -10.35
CA LEU A 189 5.72 -4.05 -10.75
C LEU A 189 6.05 -3.80 -12.22
N HIS A 190 7.22 -4.25 -12.68
CA HIS A 190 7.62 -4.13 -14.09
C HIS A 190 6.63 -4.86 -15.02
N THR A 191 6.09 -6.00 -14.59
CA THR A 191 5.10 -6.76 -15.37
C THR A 191 3.77 -6.00 -15.50
N TYR A 192 3.25 -5.42 -14.41
CA TYR A 192 1.93 -4.76 -14.41
C TYR A 192 1.98 -3.27 -14.79
N ALA A 193 3.15 -2.65 -14.69
CA ALA A 193 3.39 -1.24 -15.02
C ALA A 193 4.78 -1.07 -15.67
N PRO A 194 5.01 -1.60 -16.89
CA PRO A 194 6.32 -1.61 -17.55
C PRO A 194 6.88 -0.22 -17.84
N ASP A 195 6.02 0.78 -18.06
CA ASP A 195 6.41 2.16 -18.33
C ASP A 195 6.63 2.99 -17.06
N MET A 196 6.45 2.40 -15.87
CA MET A 196 6.66 3.09 -14.61
C MET A 196 8.13 3.43 -14.44
N LYS A 197 8.41 4.68 -14.07
CA LYS A 197 9.73 5.09 -13.58
C LYS A 197 9.69 5.20 -12.08
N ILE A 198 10.76 4.82 -11.42
CA ILE A 198 10.90 4.90 -9.96
C ILE A 198 12.20 5.63 -9.70
N ASP A 199 12.16 6.72 -8.93
CA ASP A 199 13.37 7.50 -8.63
C ASP A 199 14.18 6.83 -7.52
N TYR A 200 13.51 6.28 -6.51
CA TYR A 200 14.17 5.67 -5.37
C TYR A 200 13.48 4.38 -4.92
N VAL A 201 14.27 3.38 -4.56
CA VAL A 201 13.79 2.19 -3.86
C VAL A 201 14.48 2.13 -2.51
N LEU A 202 13.70 2.15 -1.44
CA LEU A 202 14.16 2.10 -0.07
C LEU A 202 14.02 0.67 0.48
N ILE A 203 15.13 0.11 0.94
CA ILE A 203 15.22 -1.24 1.51
C ILE A 203 15.90 -1.20 2.88
N ASP A 204 15.44 -2.07 3.78
CA ASP A 204 16.15 -2.31 5.04
C ASP A 204 17.43 -3.11 4.81
N GLN A 205 18.51 -2.74 5.48
CA GLN A 205 19.81 -3.40 5.34
C GLN A 205 19.77 -4.91 5.61
N ALA A 206 18.85 -5.40 6.45
CA ALA A 206 18.72 -6.83 6.73
C ALA A 206 17.96 -7.58 5.61
N GLU A 207 17.31 -6.87 4.70
CA GLU A 207 16.59 -7.43 3.54
C GLU A 207 17.46 -7.47 2.28
N LEU A 208 18.68 -6.93 2.34
CA LEU A 208 19.60 -6.87 1.22
C LEU A 208 20.36 -8.19 1.06
N ASP A 209 19.70 -9.20 0.49
CA ASP A 209 20.34 -10.48 0.14
C ASP A 209 21.08 -10.37 -1.23
N ASP A 210 20.35 -10.44 -2.35
CA ASP A 210 20.92 -10.23 -3.70
C ASP A 210 20.97 -8.75 -4.09
N GLY A 211 21.84 -7.99 -3.41
CA GLY A 211 21.97 -6.55 -3.60
C GLY A 211 22.35 -6.14 -5.03
N GLN A 212 23.12 -6.97 -5.75
CA GLN A 212 23.55 -6.64 -7.11
C GLN A 212 22.42 -6.80 -8.12
N ARG A 213 21.62 -7.89 -8.04
CA ARG A 213 20.44 -8.05 -8.90
C ARG A 213 19.40 -6.99 -8.59
N LEU A 214 19.16 -6.70 -7.31
CA LEU A 214 18.22 -5.66 -6.91
C LEU A 214 18.64 -4.29 -7.46
N GLN A 215 19.92 -3.93 -7.32
CA GLN A 215 20.43 -2.67 -7.85
C GLN A 215 20.23 -2.55 -9.36
N ARG A 216 20.58 -3.56 -10.15
CA ARG A 216 20.37 -3.54 -11.61
C ARG A 216 18.89 -3.41 -11.98
N LEU A 217 18.00 -4.06 -11.22
CA LEU A 217 16.57 -3.95 -11.44
C LEU A 217 16.07 -2.54 -11.14
N VAL A 218 16.51 -1.92 -10.05
CA VAL A 218 16.19 -0.52 -9.73
C VAL A 218 16.71 0.45 -10.80
N GLU A 219 17.93 0.23 -11.30
CA GLU A 219 18.50 1.01 -12.41
C GLU A 219 17.67 0.87 -13.70
N SER A 220 17.03 -0.29 -13.94
CA SER A 220 16.13 -0.48 -15.09
C SER A 220 14.85 0.35 -15.02
N PHE A 221 14.42 0.76 -13.82
CA PHE A 221 13.35 1.76 -13.61
C PHE A 221 13.85 3.20 -13.74
N GLY A 222 15.17 3.41 -13.92
CA GLY A 222 15.82 4.72 -13.92
C GLY A 222 16.10 5.29 -12.53
N GLY A 223 16.06 4.46 -11.48
CA GLY A 223 16.15 4.89 -10.09
C GLY A 223 17.47 4.54 -9.39
N ALA A 224 17.53 4.88 -8.10
CA ALA A 224 18.61 4.53 -7.20
C ALA A 224 18.13 3.69 -6.01
N LEU A 225 18.92 2.69 -5.63
CA LEU A 225 18.68 1.88 -4.43
C LEU A 225 19.22 2.60 -3.19
N HIS A 226 18.38 2.77 -2.18
CA HIS A 226 18.72 3.32 -0.88
C HIS A 226 18.60 2.24 0.19
N VAL A 227 19.72 1.94 0.86
CA VAL A 227 19.80 0.95 1.93
C VAL A 227 19.93 1.68 3.26
N ALA A 228 19.12 1.32 4.25
CA ALA A 228 19.15 1.92 5.59
C ALA A 228 18.71 0.94 6.67
N ASP A 229 18.97 1.25 7.94
CA ASP A 229 18.30 0.58 9.07
C ASP A 229 16.89 1.19 9.24
N LEU A 230 15.86 0.39 8.96
CA LEU A 230 14.47 0.82 8.91
C LEU A 230 13.59 0.06 9.91
N ARG A 231 14.07 -1.04 10.50
CA ARG A 231 13.31 -1.88 11.44
C ARG A 231 13.25 -1.25 12.85
N LYS A 232 12.14 -1.50 13.58
CA LYS A 232 12.00 -1.12 15.01
C LYS A 232 13.04 -1.77 15.91
N SER A 233 13.30 -3.05 15.66
CA SER A 233 14.27 -3.85 16.40
C SER A 233 14.71 -5.03 15.53
N PRO A 234 15.84 -5.69 15.84
CA PRO A 234 16.27 -6.88 15.13
C PRO A 234 15.14 -7.93 15.05
N GLY A 235 14.85 -8.42 13.84
CA GLY A 235 13.77 -9.38 13.56
C GLY A 235 12.34 -8.79 13.51
N SER A 236 12.14 -7.51 13.80
CA SER A 236 10.80 -6.89 13.75
C SER A 236 10.33 -6.65 12.32
N LEU A 237 9.18 -7.21 11.93
CA LEU A 237 8.56 -6.96 10.61
C LEU A 237 7.94 -5.56 10.48
N ASN A 238 8.13 -4.70 11.48
CA ASN A 238 7.60 -3.34 11.50
C ASN A 238 8.71 -2.33 11.26
N HIS A 239 8.42 -1.38 10.37
CA HIS A 239 9.24 -0.19 10.18
C HIS A 239 9.23 0.67 11.45
N ASP A 240 10.39 1.22 11.79
CA ASP A 240 10.52 2.30 12.76
C ASP A 240 10.16 3.62 12.10
N VAL A 241 9.12 4.27 12.62
CA VAL A 241 8.60 5.53 12.06
C VAL A 241 9.65 6.64 12.10
N LYS A 242 10.47 6.72 13.15
CA LYS A 242 11.49 7.77 13.27
C LYS A 242 12.64 7.54 12.30
N LYS A 243 13.10 6.29 12.16
CA LYS A 243 14.14 5.96 11.18
C LYS A 243 13.66 6.21 9.76
N LEU A 244 12.44 5.78 9.43
CA LEU A 244 11.85 5.97 8.11
C LEU A 244 11.69 7.46 7.77
N ILE A 245 11.15 8.28 8.69
CA ILE A 245 11.05 9.74 8.50
C ILE A 245 12.43 10.37 8.29
N SER A 246 13.44 9.97 9.06
CA SER A 246 14.80 10.49 8.92
C SER A 246 15.39 10.21 7.54
N VAL A 247 15.25 8.98 7.05
CA VAL A 247 15.74 8.58 5.73
C VAL A 247 14.97 9.28 4.61
N LEU A 248 13.65 9.33 4.69
CA LEU A 248 12.82 10.01 3.70
C LEU A 248 13.14 11.51 3.64
N SER A 249 13.29 12.16 4.79
CA SER A 249 13.67 13.59 4.85
C SER A 249 15.02 13.83 4.16
N HIS A 250 16.02 12.97 4.40
CA HIS A 250 17.32 13.08 3.74
C HIS A 250 17.26 12.88 2.23
N ILE A 251 16.42 11.96 1.74
CA ILE A 251 16.20 11.75 0.30
C ILE A 251 15.51 12.98 -0.30
N MET A 252 14.48 13.49 0.37
CA MET A 252 13.66 14.60 -0.11
C MET A 252 14.44 15.93 -0.10
N ASP A 253 15.21 16.21 0.95
CA ASP A 253 16.03 17.42 1.07
C ASP A 253 17.10 17.49 -0.02
N LYS A 254 17.74 16.36 -0.34
CA LYS A 254 18.73 16.28 -1.43
C LYS A 254 18.15 16.60 -2.80
N SER A 255 16.85 16.38 -3.00
CA SER A 255 16.17 16.70 -4.25
C SER A 255 15.76 18.17 -4.36
N LEU A 256 15.69 18.91 -3.24
CA LEU A 256 15.30 20.33 -3.22
C LEU A 256 16.47 21.29 -3.47
N VAL A 257 17.71 20.78 -3.42
CA VAL A 257 18.96 21.53 -3.67
C VAL A 257 19.49 21.28 -5.09
N GLY A 258 18.70 20.64 -5.96
CA GLY A 258 19.04 20.31 -7.36
C GLY A 258 18.53 21.32 -8.37
#